data_AF-A0A0B8PJH5-F1
#
_entry.id   AF-A0A0B8PJH5-F1
#
_cell.length_a   1.000
_cell.length_b   1.000
_cell.length_c   1.000
_cell.angle_alpha   90.00
_cell.angle_beta   90.00
_cell.angle_gamma   90.00
#
_symmetry.space_group_name_H-M   'P 1'
#
loop_
_entity.id
_entity.type
_entity.pdbx_description
1 polymer ?
#
loop_
_entity_poly.entity_id
_entity_poly.type
_entity_poly.pdbx_seq_one_letter_code
_entity_poly.pdbx_strand_id
1 'polypeptide(L)'
;MCDWLTETVNNQQSEGILREILPQLEAASYPEEIVVFCGAPNYTTWGETHFIEPNDEISIALINSKQTSVDIISDKIKSNALVNDDFVISYTQQVV
;
A
#
# COMPACT_ATOMS: atom_id res chain seq x y z
N MET A 1 -9.00 -16.13 2.68
CA MET A 1 -7.73 -15.78 1.99
C MET A 1 -7.55 -16.61 0.73
N CYS A 2 -7.66 -17.95 0.81
CA CYS A 2 -7.64 -18.81 -0.38
C CYS A 2 -8.77 -18.47 -1.37
N ASP A 3 -10.01 -18.28 -0.90
CA ASP A 3 -11.13 -17.96 -1.80
C ASP A 3 -10.90 -16.67 -2.59
N TRP A 4 -10.45 -15.61 -1.91
CA TRP A 4 -10.08 -14.34 -2.55
C TRP A 4 -8.97 -14.55 -3.59
N LEU A 5 -7.95 -15.34 -3.28
CA LEU A 5 -6.84 -15.58 -4.20
C LEU A 5 -7.32 -16.36 -5.44
N THR A 6 -8.13 -17.40 -5.25
CA THR A 6 -8.73 -18.18 -6.34
C THR A 6 -9.61 -17.29 -7.23
N GLU A 7 -10.46 -16.46 -6.62
CA GLU A 7 -11.31 -15.53 -7.36
C GLU A 7 -10.49 -14.48 -8.13
N THR A 8 -9.44 -13.93 -7.51
CA THR A 8 -8.53 -12.95 -8.12
C THR A 8 -7.78 -13.56 -9.30
N VAL A 9 -7.17 -14.74 -9.12
CA VAL A 9 -6.42 -15.42 -10.20
C VAL A 9 -7.31 -15.69 -11.40
N ASN A 10 -8.55 -16.13 -11.16
CA ASN A 10 -9.48 -16.50 -12.23
C ASN A 10 -10.10 -15.30 -12.94
N ASN A 11 -10.30 -14.17 -12.26
CA ASN A 11 -11.15 -13.09 -12.77
C ASN A 11 -10.49 -11.70 -12.86
N GLN A 12 -9.28 -11.49 -12.30
CA GLN A 12 -8.61 -10.19 -12.35
C GLN A 12 -8.43 -9.72 -13.80
N GLN A 13 -8.95 -8.52 -14.08
CA GLN A 13 -8.84 -7.86 -15.37
C GLN A 13 -7.58 -6.99 -15.43
N SER A 14 -7.16 -6.63 -16.64
CA SER A 14 -6.10 -5.63 -16.82
C SER A 14 -6.62 -4.23 -16.51
N GLU A 15 -6.05 -3.57 -15.51
CA GLU A 15 -6.39 -2.21 -15.09
C GLU A 15 -5.17 -1.51 -14.48
N GLY A 16 -4.75 -0.37 -15.03
CA GLY A 16 -3.52 0.31 -14.60
C GLY A 16 -2.29 -0.60 -14.74
N ILE A 17 -1.62 -0.89 -13.61
CA ILE A 17 -0.49 -1.82 -13.55
C ILE A 17 -0.91 -3.30 -13.44
N LEU A 18 -2.19 -3.55 -13.16
CA LEU A 18 -2.73 -4.91 -13.03
C LEU A 18 -2.79 -5.59 -14.40
N ARG A 19 -2.51 -6.89 -14.40
CA ARG A 19 -2.58 -7.75 -15.58
C ARG A 19 -3.47 -8.95 -15.27
N GLU A 20 -4.09 -9.50 -16.30
CA GLU A 20 -4.77 -10.80 -16.18
C GLU A 20 -3.76 -11.88 -15.75
N ILE A 21 -4.13 -12.68 -14.75
CA ILE A 21 -3.24 -13.68 -14.15
C ILE A 21 -3.42 -15.04 -14.83
N LEU A 22 -4.66 -15.51 -15.00
CA LEU A 22 -4.95 -16.83 -15.57
C LEU A 22 -4.31 -17.08 -16.95
N PRO A 23 -4.32 -16.15 -17.91
CA PRO A 23 -3.64 -16.36 -19.20
C PRO A 23 -2.12 -16.55 -19.08
N GLN A 24 -1.50 -15.95 -18.06
CA GLN A 24 -0.06 -16.14 -17.82
C GLN A 24 0.23 -17.53 -17.24
N LEU A 25 -0.65 -18.05 -16.39
CA LEU A 25 -0.56 -19.42 -15.88
C LEU A 25 -0.75 -20.44 -17.00
N GLU A 26 -1.71 -20.20 -17.91
CA GLU A 26 -1.91 -21.03 -19.10
C GLU A 26 -0.67 -21.04 -20.00
N ALA A 27 -0.10 -19.86 -20.28
CA ALA A 27 1.13 -19.75 -21.07
C ALA A 27 2.33 -20.46 -20.41
N ALA A 28 2.33 -20.57 -19.07
CA ALA A 28 3.31 -21.31 -18.29
C ALA A 28 2.96 -22.80 -18.11
N SER A 29 1.94 -23.32 -18.80
CA SER A 29 1.47 -24.71 -18.71
C SER A 29 0.98 -25.12 -17.30
N TYR A 30 0.32 -24.21 -16.59
CA TYR A 30 -0.29 -24.45 -15.27
C TYR A 30 0.67 -25.07 -14.25
N PRO A 31 1.66 -24.32 -13.74
CA PRO A 31 2.63 -24.84 -12.78
C PRO A 31 1.93 -25.37 -11.51
N GLU A 32 2.50 -26.41 -10.91
CA GLU A 32 1.96 -27.01 -9.67
C GLU A 32 2.03 -26.07 -8.47
N GLU A 33 2.96 -25.11 -8.49
CA GLU A 33 3.18 -24.14 -7.42
C GLU A 33 3.34 -22.72 -7.98
N ILE A 34 2.79 -21.75 -7.25
CA ILE A 34 3.01 -20.31 -7.49
C ILE A 34 3.35 -19.61 -6.17
N VAL A 35 4.20 -18.60 -6.26
CA VAL A 35 4.53 -17.71 -5.13
C VAL A 35 3.91 -16.35 -5.39
N VAL A 36 3.05 -15.90 -4.48
CA VAL A 36 2.32 -14.63 -4.61
C VAL A 36 2.83 -13.63 -3.58
N PHE A 37 3.35 -12.50 -4.07
CA PHE A 37 3.76 -11.38 -3.22
C PHE A 37 2.62 -10.35 -3.19
N CYS A 38 1.93 -10.25 -2.05
CA CYS A 38 0.93 -9.21 -1.83
C CYS A 38 1.60 -7.95 -1.28
N GLY A 39 2.08 -7.09 -2.17
CA GLY A 39 2.55 -5.74 -1.80
C GLY A 39 1.40 -4.71 -1.77
N ALA A 40 1.71 -3.50 -1.33
CA ALA A 40 0.90 -2.31 -1.58
C ALA A 40 1.63 -1.40 -2.59
N PRO A 41 1.52 -1.66 -3.91
CA PRO A 41 2.00 -0.73 -4.93
C PRO A 41 1.51 0.70 -4.70
N ASN A 42 2.27 1.68 -5.16
CA ASN A 42 1.84 3.08 -5.16
C ASN A 42 0.70 3.26 -6.18
N TYR A 43 -0.54 3.09 -5.74
CA TYR A 43 -1.74 3.04 -6.60
C TYR A 43 -2.28 4.42 -7.02
N THR A 44 -1.45 5.47 -7.02
CA THR A 44 -1.90 6.81 -7.41
C THR A 44 -1.00 7.38 -8.50
N THR A 45 -1.58 8.12 -9.46
CA THR A 45 -0.82 8.86 -10.48
C THR A 45 0.25 9.77 -9.86
N TRP A 46 0.00 10.27 -8.64
CA TRP A 46 0.97 11.03 -7.87
C TRP A 46 2.20 10.16 -7.52
N GLY A 47 1.99 8.97 -6.96
CA GLY A 47 3.06 8.04 -6.58
C GLY A 47 3.87 7.44 -7.74
N GLU A 48 3.35 7.50 -8.98
CA GLU A 48 4.10 7.11 -10.18
C GLU A 48 5.17 8.13 -10.60
N THR A 49 5.04 9.37 -10.14
CA THR A 49 5.93 10.49 -10.50
C THR A 49 6.67 11.09 -9.31
N HIS A 50 6.31 10.71 -8.09
CA HIS A 50 6.88 11.20 -6.84
C HIS A 50 7.43 10.02 -6.05
N PHE A 51 8.62 9.57 -6.46
CA PHE A 51 9.34 8.50 -5.78
C PHE A 51 9.95 9.01 -4.48
N ILE A 52 10.13 8.08 -3.55
CA ILE A 52 10.85 8.32 -2.30
C ILE A 52 12.35 8.42 -2.62
N GLU A 53 12.99 9.49 -2.19
CA GLU A 53 14.41 9.78 -2.36
C GLU A 53 15.19 9.76 -1.04
N PRO A 54 16.53 9.61 -1.05
CA PRO A 54 17.33 9.79 0.15
C PRO A 54 17.08 11.15 0.80
N ASN A 55 17.01 11.16 2.13
CA ASN A 55 16.62 12.28 2.98
C ASN A 55 15.11 12.60 3.04
N ASP A 56 14.26 11.90 2.30
CA ASP A 56 12.81 12.01 2.51
C ASP A 56 12.42 11.49 3.90
N GLU A 57 11.35 12.06 4.45
CA GLU A 57 10.76 11.62 5.70
C GLU A 57 9.43 10.90 5.42
N ILE A 58 9.33 9.65 5.85
CA ILE A 58 8.12 8.84 5.74
C ILE A 58 7.47 8.75 7.11
N SER A 59 6.21 9.14 7.19
CA SER A 59 5.39 8.99 8.40
C SER A 59 4.20 8.07 8.13
N ILE A 60 4.02 7.07 8.99
CA ILE A 60 2.84 6.19 9.01
C ILE A 60 2.08 6.48 10.29
N ALA A 61 0.77 6.69 10.20
CA ALA A 61 -0.09 6.94 11.36
C ALA A 61 -1.37 6.11 11.29
N LEU A 62 -1.66 5.39 12.39
CA LEU A 62 -2.95 4.76 12.65
C LEU A 62 -3.75 5.68 13.56
N ILE A 63 -4.97 6.04 13.14
CA ILE A 63 -5.81 6.99 13.88
C ILE A 63 -7.20 6.45 14.16
N ASN A 64 -7.74 6.84 15.32
CA ASN A 64 -9.17 6.71 15.58
C ASN A 64 -9.94 7.85 14.88
N SER A 65 -10.59 7.53 13.76
CA SER A 65 -11.32 8.49 12.93
C SER A 65 -12.53 9.15 13.61
N LYS A 66 -12.95 8.68 14.80
CA LYS A 66 -14.00 9.34 15.61
C LYS A 66 -13.45 10.46 16.49
N GLN A 67 -12.14 10.45 16.77
CA GLN A 67 -11.48 11.40 17.68
C GLN A 67 -10.63 12.43 16.93
N THR A 68 -10.13 12.08 15.75
CA THR A 68 -9.29 12.96 14.92
C THR A 68 -9.55 12.73 13.42
N SER A 69 -9.10 13.65 12.58
CA SER A 69 -9.16 13.53 11.12
C SER A 69 -7.76 13.44 10.50
N VAL A 70 -7.71 13.02 9.24
CA VAL A 70 -6.47 12.96 8.44
C VAL A 70 -5.83 14.35 8.31
N ASP A 71 -6.62 15.40 8.18
CA ASP A 71 -6.11 16.78 8.04
C ASP A 71 -5.36 17.23 9.30
N ILE A 72 -5.94 16.99 10.48
CA ILE A 72 -5.31 17.34 11.77
C ILE A 72 -3.98 16.60 11.94
N ILE A 73 -3.94 15.31 11.57
CA ILE A 73 -2.72 14.51 11.65
C ILE A 73 -1.68 15.00 10.65
N SER A 74 -2.10 15.35 9.44
CA SER A 74 -1.22 15.91 8.42
C SER A 74 -0.57 17.22 8.86
N ASP A 75 -1.32 18.10 9.53
CA ASP A 75 -0.78 19.34 10.07
C ASP A 75 0.18 19.11 11.25
N LYS A 76 -0.12 18.12 12.11
CA LYS A 76 0.79 17.69 13.19
C LYS A 76 2.10 17.11 12.66
N ILE A 77 2.06 16.34 11.56
CA ILE A 77 3.28 15.82 10.90
C ILE A 77 4.11 16.99 10.37
N LYS A 78 3.50 17.91 9.60
CA LYS A 78 4.20 19.07 9.02
C LYS A 78 4.84 19.99 10.06
N SER A 79 4.24 20.09 11.25
CA SER A 79 4.74 20.90 12.37
C SER A 79 5.65 20.13 13.33
N ASN A 80 5.95 18.86 13.04
CA ASN A 80 6.73 17.95 13.89
C ASN A 80 6.19 17.85 15.33
N ALA A 81 4.87 17.89 15.46
CA ALA A 81 4.13 17.89 16.73
C ALA A 81 3.27 16.63 16.91
N LEU A 82 3.46 15.61 16.07
CA LEU A 82 2.74 14.35 16.19
C LEU A 82 3.30 13.55 17.38
N VAL A 83 2.42 13.16 18.29
CA VAL A 83 2.76 12.39 19.50
C VAL A 83 1.83 11.20 19.60
N ASN A 84 2.37 10.05 19.99
CA ASN A 84 1.58 8.84 20.21
C ASN A 84 0.74 8.96 21.47
N ASP A 85 -0.52 8.56 21.36
CA ASP A 85 -1.48 8.51 22.46
C ASP A 85 -2.47 7.35 22.25
N ASP A 86 -3.54 7.30 23.06
CA ASP A 86 -4.55 6.24 23.01
C ASP A 86 -5.34 6.19 21.68
N PHE A 87 -5.28 7.26 20.88
CA PHE A 87 -6.06 7.43 19.65
C PHE A 87 -5.20 7.59 18.40
N VAL A 88 -3.89 7.78 18.56
CA VAL A 88 -2.92 7.98 17.49
C VAL A 88 -1.66 7.19 17.78
N ILE A 89 -1.30 6.30 16.85
CA ILE A 89 0.00 5.61 16.86
C ILE A 89 0.70 5.94 15.55
N SER A 90 1.90 6.50 15.63
CA SER A 90 2.70 6.85 14.48
C SER A 90 4.14 6.38 14.57
N TYR A 91 4.75 6.26 13.39
CA TYR A 91 6.16 5.98 13.17
C TYR A 91 6.68 6.88 12.05
N THR A 92 7.81 7.52 12.29
CA THR A 92 8.46 8.43 11.34
C THR A 92 9.90 7.99 11.14
N GLN A 93 10.32 7.90 9.88
CA GLN A 93 11.66 7.47 9.49
C GLN A 93 12.19 8.33 8.34
N GLN A 94 13.44 8.75 8.46
CA GLN A 94 14.18 9.33 7.35
C GLN A 94 14.78 8.23 6.48
N VAL A 95 14.62 8.37 5.17
CA VAL A 95 15.15 7.43 4.16
C VAL A 95 16.65 7.67 4.02
N VAL A 96 17.43 6.60 4.14
CA VAL A 96 18.90 6.59 4.08
C VAL A 96 19.42 6.08 2.75
#